data_AF-A0A0F9ABI2-F1
#
_entry.id   AF-A0A0F9ABI2-F1
#
_cell.length_a   1.000
_cell.length_b   1.000
_cell.length_c   1.000
_cell.angle_alpha   90.00
_cell.angle_beta   90.00
_cell.angle_gamma   90.00
#
_symmetry.space_group_name_H-M   'P 1'
#
loop_
_entity.id
_entity.type
_entity.pdbx_description
1 polymer ?
#
loop_
_entity_poly.entity_id
_entity_poly.type
_entity_poly.pdbx_seq_one_letter_code
_entity_poly.pdbx_strand_id
1 'polypeptide(L)'
;SQRIGRNVVDNFRAAIQRDKHKEGYIIAFSFGRGAKEEVARLGNEEGIHIHLVEAGEIVRINRRPLVEILYVEKSGRNVVITAEAKDPDKNNIVLWNWYVDSKLVYTDVVCQRKGKDKEAAISSLAIRYREPVKVRVVATDSLGGSGVSQENRTR
;
A
#
# COMPACT_ATOMS: atom_id res chain seq x y z
N SER A 1 -17.12 14.70 4.39
CA SER A 1 -16.65 13.75 5.43
C SER A 1 -17.73 13.69 6.52
N GLN A 2 -18.36 12.53 6.70
CA GLN A 2 -19.34 12.30 7.76
C GLN A 2 -18.59 11.88 9.03
N ARG A 3 -18.35 12.82 9.95
CA ARG A 3 -17.74 12.52 11.25
C ARG A 3 -18.79 11.88 12.16
N ILE A 4 -18.38 10.91 12.97
CA ILE A 4 -19.28 10.33 13.99
C ILE A 4 -19.64 11.41 15.01
N GLY A 5 -20.95 11.56 15.23
CA GLY A 5 -21.51 12.54 16.16
C GLY A 5 -21.87 11.94 17.52
N ARG A 6 -22.31 12.82 18.43
CA ARG A 6 -22.75 12.48 19.78
C ARG A 6 -23.82 11.37 19.81
N ASN A 7 -24.73 11.38 18.83
CA ASN A 7 -25.82 10.40 18.74
C ASN A 7 -25.32 8.93 18.78
N VAL A 8 -24.15 8.65 18.19
CA VAL A 8 -23.57 7.30 18.21
C VAL A 8 -23.05 6.94 19.60
N VAL A 9 -22.45 7.90 20.30
CA VAL A 9 -21.98 7.73 21.69
C VAL A 9 -23.15 7.48 22.62
N ASP A 10 -24.24 8.24 22.49
CA ASP A 10 -25.44 8.08 23.32
C ASP A 10 -26.08 6.68 23.12
N ASN A 11 -26.19 6.24 21.86
CA ASN A 11 -26.70 4.91 21.53
C ASN A 11 -25.80 3.80 22.07
N PHE A 12 -24.47 3.96 21.95
CA PHE A 12 -23.51 3.00 22.46
C PHE A 12 -23.52 2.93 23.98
N ARG A 13 -23.56 4.08 24.67
CA ARG A 13 -23.73 4.19 26.13
C ARG A 13 -24.97 3.41 26.59
N ALA A 14 -26.12 3.63 25.93
CA ALA A 14 -27.36 2.94 26.28
C ALA A 14 -27.24 1.42 26.11
N ALA A 15 -26.50 0.95 25.10
CA ALA A 15 -26.24 -0.47 24.91
C ALA A 15 -25.35 -1.05 26.02
N ILE A 16 -24.18 -0.46 26.29
CA ILE A 16 -23.25 -0.99 27.30
C ILE A 16 -23.81 -0.92 28.72
N GLN A 17 -24.65 0.07 29.04
CA GLN A 17 -25.34 0.15 30.33
C GLN A 17 -26.36 -0.97 30.52
N ARG A 18 -27.11 -1.35 29.47
CA ARG A 18 -28.05 -2.48 29.54
C ARG A 18 -27.31 -3.78 29.85
N ASP A 19 -26.11 -3.93 29.31
CA ASP A 19 -25.24 -5.09 29.52
C ASP A 19 -24.36 -4.96 30.78
N LYS A 20 -24.58 -3.92 31.60
CA LYS A 20 -23.84 -3.63 32.84
C LYS A 20 -22.33 -3.47 32.66
N HIS A 21 -21.88 -3.10 31.46
CA HIS A 21 -20.50 -2.74 31.18
C HIS A 21 -20.25 -1.26 31.47
N LYS A 22 -19.03 -0.96 31.92
CA LYS A 22 -18.55 0.42 32.17
C LYS A 22 -17.47 0.86 31.19
N GLU A 23 -17.06 -0.01 30.28
CA GLU A 23 -15.98 0.25 29.34
C GLU A 23 -16.34 -0.29 27.96
N GLY A 24 -15.93 0.42 26.91
CA GLY A 24 -16.18 -0.02 25.54
C GLY A 24 -15.37 0.77 24.51
N TYR A 25 -15.30 0.24 23.29
CA TYR A 25 -14.54 0.83 22.19
C TYR A 25 -15.48 1.18 21.04
N ILE A 26 -15.34 2.38 20.50
CA ILE A 26 -15.98 2.77 19.25
C ILE A 26 -14.86 2.98 18.23
N ILE A 27 -14.93 2.23 17.13
CA ILE A 27 -13.99 2.34 16.01
C ILE A 27 -14.68 3.08 14.86
N ALA A 28 -14.09 4.17 14.38
CA ALA A 28 -14.62 4.92 13.24
C ALA A 28 -13.51 5.63 12.45
N PHE A 29 -13.82 6.15 11.26
CA PHE A 29 -12.83 6.92 10.49
C PHE A 29 -12.45 8.25 11.14
N SER A 30 -13.38 8.91 11.84
CA SER A 30 -13.11 10.13 12.60
C SER A 30 -14.28 10.47 13.54
N PHE A 31 -13.97 11.22 14.59
CA PHE A 31 -14.96 11.66 15.59
C PHE A 31 -15.14 13.18 15.58
N GLY A 32 -16.39 13.61 15.64
CA GLY A 32 -16.74 15.02 15.83
C GLY A 32 -16.51 15.48 17.27
N ARG A 33 -16.44 16.80 17.47
CA ARG A 33 -16.22 17.44 18.78
C ARG A 33 -17.24 16.97 19.82
N GLY A 34 -18.53 16.93 19.46
CA GLY A 34 -19.59 16.51 20.37
C GLY A 34 -19.48 15.05 20.83
N ALA A 35 -18.91 14.15 20.01
CA ALA A 35 -18.63 12.78 20.43
C ALA A 35 -17.50 12.74 21.47
N LYS A 36 -16.42 13.51 21.25
CA LYS A 36 -15.27 13.59 22.17
C LYS A 36 -15.67 14.20 23.51
N GLU A 37 -16.45 15.29 23.49
CA GLU A 37 -16.95 15.95 24.70
C GLU A 37 -17.90 15.04 25.49
N GLU A 38 -18.79 14.32 24.82
CA GLU A 38 -19.72 13.41 25.50
C GLU A 38 -19.01 12.24 26.17
N VAL A 39 -18.02 11.64 25.50
CA VAL A 39 -17.21 10.58 26.11
C VAL A 39 -16.47 11.08 27.36
N ALA A 40 -15.90 12.28 27.31
CA ALA A 40 -15.23 12.87 28.47
C ALA A 40 -16.20 13.12 29.64
N ARG A 41 -17.41 13.62 29.34
CA ARG A 41 -18.47 13.80 30.33
C ARG A 41 -18.86 12.47 30.97
N LEU A 42 -19.12 11.44 30.16
CA LEU A 42 -19.50 10.11 30.62
C LEU A 42 -18.44 9.46 31.52
N GLY A 43 -17.16 9.63 31.19
CA GLY A 43 -16.06 9.14 32.01
C GLY A 43 -16.01 9.82 33.39
N ASN A 44 -16.20 11.14 33.43
CA ASN A 44 -16.09 11.94 34.66
C ASN A 44 -17.32 11.83 35.56
N GLU A 45 -18.52 11.89 34.97
CA GLU A 45 -19.77 11.99 35.73
C GLU A 45 -20.38 10.62 36.03
N GLU A 46 -20.24 9.67 35.11
CA GLU A 46 -20.94 8.38 35.17
C GLU A 46 -20.00 7.19 35.36
N GLY A 47 -18.68 7.41 35.30
CA GLY A 47 -17.68 6.34 35.34
C GLY A 47 -17.79 5.37 34.17
N ILE A 48 -18.23 5.86 33.01
CA ILE A 48 -18.37 5.09 31.77
C ILE A 48 -17.26 5.50 30.81
N HIS A 49 -16.31 4.59 30.57
CA HIS A 49 -15.11 4.84 29.78
C HIS A 49 -15.28 4.31 28.36
N ILE A 50 -15.57 5.21 27.42
CA ILE A 50 -15.67 4.85 26.00
C ILE A 50 -14.39 5.29 25.30
N HIS A 51 -13.66 4.35 24.73
CA HIS A 51 -12.45 4.62 23.96
C HIS A 51 -12.80 4.88 22.51
N LEU A 52 -12.53 6.09 22.03
CA LEU A 52 -12.70 6.48 20.63
C LEU A 52 -11.41 6.14 19.89
N VAL A 53 -11.47 5.15 19.00
CA VAL A 53 -10.31 4.69 18.23
C VAL A 53 -10.53 5.02 16.76
N GLU A 54 -9.62 5.79 16.18
CA GLU A 54 -9.72 6.10 14.76
C GLU A 54 -9.16 4.91 13.94
N ALA A 55 -9.87 4.52 12.87
CA ALA A 55 -9.46 3.38 12.05
C ALA A 55 -8.04 3.53 11.48
N GLY A 56 -7.58 4.77 11.26
CA GLY A 56 -6.21 5.06 10.85
C GLY A 56 -5.14 4.79 11.91
N GLU A 57 -5.51 4.71 13.19
CA GLU A 57 -4.60 4.30 14.27
C GLU A 57 -4.41 2.77 14.31
N ILE A 58 -5.43 2.02 13.85
CA ILE A 58 -5.43 0.56 13.81
C ILE A 58 -4.76 0.06 12.53
N VAL A 59 -5.08 0.68 11.40
CA VAL A 59 -4.57 0.28 10.10
C VAL A 59 -3.29 1.06 9.82
N ARG A 60 -2.14 0.37 9.83
CA ARG A 60 -0.89 0.94 9.30
C ARG A 60 -1.14 1.30 7.84
N ILE A 61 -1.04 2.59 7.51
CA ILE A 61 -1.08 3.05 6.13
C ILE A 61 0.17 2.46 5.46
N ASN A 62 -0.01 1.38 4.71
CA ASN A 62 1.10 0.69 4.10
C ASN A 62 1.75 1.61 3.06
N ARG A 63 2.99 1.99 3.31
CA ARG A 63 3.78 2.78 2.38
C ARG A 63 4.15 1.89 1.22
N ARG A 64 3.99 2.43 0.02
CA ARG A 64 4.27 1.68 -1.21
C ARG A 64 5.76 1.34 -1.29
N PRO A 65 6.11 0.18 -1.87
CA PRO A 65 7.50 -0.14 -2.19
C PRO A 65 8.14 0.95 -3.04
N LEU A 66 9.41 1.27 -2.77
CA LEU A 66 10.22 2.14 -3.61
C LEU A 66 10.95 1.27 -4.62
N VAL A 67 10.75 1.51 -5.93
CA VAL A 67 11.30 0.66 -6.99
C VAL A 67 12.27 1.46 -7.85
N GLU A 68 13.48 0.96 -8.02
CA GLU A 68 14.55 1.59 -8.80
C GLU A 68 15.18 0.60 -9.77
N ILE A 69 15.54 1.07 -10.97
CA ILE A 69 16.31 0.29 -11.93
C ILE A 69 17.78 0.61 -11.67
N LEU A 70 18.56 -0.37 -11.22
CA LEU A 70 19.96 -0.18 -10.84
C LEU A 70 20.86 0.00 -12.06
N TYR A 71 20.76 -0.91 -13.04
CA TYR A 71 21.53 -0.83 -14.27
C TYR A 71 20.93 -1.68 -15.39
N VAL A 72 21.39 -1.39 -16.61
CA VAL A 72 20.99 -2.06 -17.85
C VAL A 72 22.25 -2.53 -18.56
N GLU A 73 22.56 -3.83 -18.46
CA GLU A 73 23.70 -4.44 -19.13
C GLU A 73 23.32 -4.86 -20.55
N LYS A 74 24.11 -4.43 -21.54
CA LYS A 74 23.94 -4.78 -22.95
C LYS A 74 25.01 -5.80 -23.36
N SER A 75 24.60 -6.88 -24.01
CA SER A 75 25.52 -7.86 -24.62
C SER A 75 24.97 -8.32 -25.97
N GLY A 76 25.41 -7.66 -27.04
CA GLY A 76 24.93 -7.92 -28.40
C GLY A 76 23.45 -7.58 -28.57
N ARG A 77 22.60 -8.60 -28.75
CA ARG A 77 21.13 -8.46 -28.85
C ARG A 77 20.40 -8.74 -27.53
N ASN A 78 21.14 -8.99 -26.45
CA ASN A 78 20.59 -9.25 -25.14
C ASN A 78 20.73 -8.02 -24.25
N VAL A 79 19.69 -7.74 -23.46
CA VAL A 79 19.77 -6.83 -22.31
C VAL A 79 19.36 -7.56 -21.07
N VAL A 80 20.14 -7.34 -20.02
CA VAL A 80 19.81 -7.68 -18.65
C VAL A 80 19.49 -6.39 -17.92
N ILE A 81 18.29 -6.32 -17.36
CA ILE A 81 17.84 -5.18 -16.53
C ILE A 81 17.73 -5.68 -15.11
N THR A 82 18.41 -5.01 -14.19
CA THR A 82 18.34 -5.32 -12.77
C THR A 82 17.61 -4.18 -12.05
N ALA A 83 16.58 -4.52 -11.29
CA ALA A 83 15.79 -3.58 -10.51
C ALA A 83 15.74 -4.01 -9.04
N GLU A 84 15.67 -3.04 -8.14
CA GLU A 84 15.54 -3.21 -6.71
C GLU A 84 14.24 -2.57 -6.22
N ALA A 85 13.57 -3.23 -5.28
CA ALA A 85 12.40 -2.75 -4.57
C ALA A 85 12.67 -2.77 -3.07
N LYS A 86 12.62 -1.60 -2.46
CA LYS A 86 12.75 -1.41 -1.03
C LYS A 86 11.37 -1.16 -0.44
N ASP A 87 10.87 -2.11 0.35
CA ASP A 87 9.66 -1.88 1.16
C ASP A 87 10.05 -1.16 2.47
N PRO A 88 9.63 0.11 2.67
CA PRO A 88 9.93 0.85 3.89
C PRO A 88 9.25 0.28 5.14
N ASP A 89 8.18 -0.49 4.98
CA ASP A 89 7.42 -1.13 6.05
C ASP A 89 7.81 -2.60 6.23
N LYS A 90 8.82 -3.07 5.46
CA LYS A 90 9.38 -4.43 5.51
C LYS A 90 8.34 -5.52 5.23
N ASN A 91 7.28 -5.21 4.49
CA ASN A 91 6.43 -6.26 3.96
C ASN A 91 7.19 -6.90 2.80
N ASN A 92 7.24 -8.23 2.78
CA ASN A 92 7.99 -8.93 1.75
C ASN A 92 7.42 -8.58 0.36
N ILE A 93 8.30 -8.35 -0.61
CA ILE A 93 7.89 -8.20 -2.01
C ILE A 93 7.49 -9.58 -2.53
N VAL A 94 6.27 -9.71 -3.03
CA VAL A 94 5.69 -11.00 -3.45
C VAL A 94 5.43 -11.10 -4.94
N LEU A 95 5.47 -9.96 -5.65
CA LEU A 95 5.19 -9.93 -7.08
C LEU A 95 5.98 -8.81 -7.77
N TRP A 96 6.61 -9.18 -8.88
CA TRP A 96 7.27 -8.26 -9.80
C TRP A 96 6.58 -8.31 -11.16
N ASN A 97 6.15 -7.15 -11.67
CA ASN A 97 5.63 -7.01 -13.03
C ASN A 97 6.60 -6.16 -13.85
N TRP A 98 7.11 -6.74 -14.93
CA TRP A 98 8.03 -6.08 -15.84
C TRP A 98 7.29 -5.65 -17.11
N TYR A 99 7.47 -4.38 -17.47
CA TYR A 99 6.90 -3.78 -18.67
C TYR A 99 8.03 -3.26 -19.54
N VAL A 100 8.17 -3.83 -20.73
CA VAL A 100 9.24 -3.50 -21.67
C VAL A 100 8.62 -3.05 -22.97
N ASP A 101 8.76 -1.77 -23.29
CA ASP A 101 8.41 -1.23 -24.59
C ASP A 101 9.64 -1.26 -25.48
N SER A 102 9.61 -2.09 -26.53
CA SER A 102 10.63 -2.11 -27.59
C SER A 102 9.93 -2.15 -28.94
N LYS A 103 10.48 -1.49 -29.96
CA LYS A 103 9.94 -1.61 -31.33
C LYS A 103 10.26 -3.00 -31.88
N LEU A 104 9.23 -3.82 -32.11
CA LEU A 104 9.37 -5.01 -32.96
C LEU A 104 9.47 -4.55 -34.42
N VAL A 105 10.23 -5.29 -35.24
CA VAL A 105 10.61 -4.91 -36.62
C VAL A 105 9.41 -4.56 -37.52
N TYR A 106 8.23 -5.11 -37.22
CA TYR A 106 7.03 -4.99 -38.05
C TYR A 106 5.74 -4.69 -37.28
N THR A 107 5.80 -4.40 -35.97
CA THR A 107 4.60 -4.13 -35.15
C THR A 107 4.92 -3.28 -33.92
N ASP A 108 3.98 -2.44 -33.46
CA ASP A 108 4.06 -1.69 -32.19
C ASP A 108 3.73 -2.53 -30.95
N VAL A 109 3.92 -3.86 -30.99
CA VAL A 109 3.48 -4.78 -29.93
C VAL A 109 4.48 -4.82 -28.78
N VAL A 110 3.98 -4.46 -27.60
CA VAL A 110 4.67 -4.48 -26.30
C VAL A 110 4.61 -5.90 -25.71
N CYS A 111 5.76 -6.48 -25.37
CA CYS A 111 5.83 -7.78 -24.71
C CYS A 111 5.78 -7.64 -23.19
N GLN A 112 4.70 -8.11 -22.56
CA GLN A 112 4.62 -8.24 -21.10
C GLN A 112 5.12 -9.63 -20.68
N ARG A 113 6.24 -9.69 -19.96
CA ARG A 113 6.70 -10.93 -19.34
C ARG A 113 6.42 -10.86 -17.84
N LYS A 114 5.47 -11.68 -17.38
CA LYS A 114 5.20 -11.88 -15.95
C LYS A 114 6.15 -12.93 -15.40
N GLY A 115 7.14 -12.51 -14.61
CA GLY A 115 7.91 -13.40 -13.76
C GLY A 115 7.26 -13.47 -12.38
N LYS A 116 7.06 -14.66 -11.83
CA LYS A 116 6.81 -14.84 -10.39
C LYS A 116 8.11 -15.32 -9.78
N ASP A 117 8.86 -14.39 -9.20
CA ASP A 117 9.99 -14.77 -8.36
C ASP A 117 9.57 -14.71 -6.90
N LYS A 118 10.02 -15.69 -6.11
CA LYS A 118 9.66 -15.81 -4.68
C LYS A 118 10.79 -15.34 -3.76
N GLU A 119 11.82 -14.66 -4.28
CA GLU A 119 12.94 -14.18 -3.47
C GLU A 119 13.40 -12.75 -3.76
N ALA A 120 13.81 -12.10 -2.66
CA ALA A 120 14.59 -10.87 -2.45
C ALA A 120 14.15 -9.55 -3.11
N ALA A 121 14.59 -8.46 -2.47
CA ALA A 121 14.41 -7.08 -2.88
C ALA A 121 14.93 -6.75 -4.30
N ILE A 122 15.53 -7.69 -5.03
CA ILE A 122 16.20 -7.48 -6.31
C ILE A 122 15.71 -8.53 -7.31
N SER A 123 15.37 -8.10 -8.53
CA SER A 123 14.97 -8.99 -9.62
C SER A 123 15.64 -8.55 -10.93
N SER A 124 15.97 -9.52 -11.79
CA SER A 124 16.60 -9.28 -13.09
C SER A 124 15.81 -9.89 -14.24
N LEU A 125 15.66 -9.16 -15.34
CA LEU A 125 14.98 -9.60 -16.56
C LEU A 125 15.94 -9.59 -17.76
N ALA A 126 16.09 -10.75 -18.41
CA ALA A 126 16.82 -10.90 -19.67
C ALA A 126 15.86 -10.97 -20.88
N ILE A 127 16.07 -10.12 -21.89
CA ILE A 127 15.26 -10.02 -23.11
C ILE A 127 16.10 -9.84 -24.38
N ARG A 128 15.58 -10.33 -25.52
CA ARG A 128 16.09 -10.03 -26.88
C ARG A 128 15.21 -8.97 -27.55
N TYR A 129 15.77 -7.91 -28.10
CA TYR A 129 14.99 -6.77 -28.64
C TYR A 129 15.70 -6.05 -29.81
N ARG A 130 15.00 -5.12 -30.49
CA ARG A 130 15.59 -4.08 -31.37
C ARG A 130 15.40 -2.70 -30.73
N GLU A 131 16.36 -1.81 -30.95
CA GLU A 131 16.43 -0.49 -30.31
C GLU A 131 15.33 0.47 -30.80
N PRO A 132 14.87 1.42 -29.96
CA PRO A 132 15.22 1.64 -28.54
C PRO A 132 14.33 0.85 -27.57
N VAL A 133 14.83 0.60 -26.35
CA VAL A 133 14.06 -0.07 -25.26
C VAL A 133 13.74 0.93 -24.16
N LYS A 134 12.46 1.01 -23.80
CA LYS A 134 12.02 1.63 -22.56
C LYS A 134 11.54 0.56 -21.59
N VAL A 135 11.94 0.66 -20.34
CA VAL A 135 11.52 -0.30 -19.32
C VAL A 135 10.92 0.41 -18.12
N ARG A 136 9.85 -0.20 -17.62
CA ARG A 136 9.17 0.15 -16.38
C ARG A 136 8.94 -1.11 -15.57
N VAL A 137 9.18 -1.02 -14.27
CA VAL A 137 9.05 -2.15 -13.35
C VAL A 137 8.09 -1.78 -12.23
N VAL A 138 7.25 -2.72 -11.84
CA VAL A 138 6.31 -2.58 -10.73
C VAL A 138 6.57 -3.69 -9.74
N ALA A 139 6.75 -3.35 -8.47
CA ALA A 139 6.87 -4.30 -7.38
C ALA A 139 5.66 -4.18 -6.44
N THR A 140 5.09 -5.31 -6.04
CA THR A 140 3.95 -5.37 -5.14
C THR A 140 4.31 -6.12 -3.86
N ASP A 141 3.99 -5.53 -2.72
CA ASP A 141 4.18 -6.11 -1.40
C ASP A 141 3.08 -7.11 -1.03
N SER A 142 3.29 -7.86 0.06
CA SER A 142 2.35 -8.88 0.55
C SER A 142 0.98 -8.34 1.00
N LEU A 143 0.85 -7.04 1.22
CA LEU A 143 -0.40 -6.36 1.59
C LEU A 143 -1.07 -5.68 0.38
N GLY A 144 -0.53 -5.86 -0.83
CA GLY A 144 -1.06 -5.33 -2.08
C GLY A 144 -0.60 -3.91 -2.44
N GLY A 145 0.26 -3.28 -1.64
CA GLY A 145 0.87 -2.00 -1.98
C GLY A 145 1.82 -2.15 -3.16
N SER A 146 1.71 -1.26 -4.16
CA SER A 146 2.51 -1.35 -5.40
C SER A 146 3.33 -0.10 -5.64
N GLY A 147 4.62 -0.29 -5.90
CA GLY A 147 5.60 0.73 -6.30
C GLY A 147 5.94 0.65 -7.78
N VAL A 148 6.29 1.77 -8.40
CA VAL A 148 6.62 1.85 -9.84
C VAL A 148 7.97 2.54 -10.02
N SER A 149 8.82 1.97 -10.87
CA SER A 149 10.10 2.59 -11.22
C SER A 149 9.92 3.81 -12.12
N GLN A 150 10.86 4.76 -12.06
CA GLN A 150 10.96 5.78 -13.11
C GLN A 150 11.28 5.11 -14.47
N GLU A 151 10.73 5.66 -15.56
CA GLU A 151 10.90 5.12 -16.91
C GLU A 151 12.33 5.39 -17.39
N ASN A 152 13.11 4.34 -17.60
CA ASN A 152 14.50 4.47 -18.02
C ASN A 152 14.61 4.14 -19.51
N ARG A 153 15.16 5.09 -20.29
CA ARG A 153 15.45 4.91 -21.72
C ARG A 153 16.89 4.44 -21.86
N THR A 154 17.09 3.30 -22.51
CA THR A 154 18.43 2.98 -23.01
C THR A 154 18.75 3.93 -24.16
N ARG A 155 19.80 4.75 -23.99
CA ARG A 155 20.49 5.39 -25.12
C ARG A 155 21.26 4.36 -25.90
#